data_AF-A0A8J7ZH81-F1
#
_entry.id   AF-A0A8J7ZH81-F1
#
_cell.length_a   1.000
_cell.length_b   1.000
_cell.length_c   1.000
_cell.angle_alpha   90.00
_cell.angle_beta   90.00
_cell.angle_gamma   90.00
#
_symmetry.space_group_name_H-M   'P 1'
#
loop_
_entity.id
_entity.type
_entity.pdbx_description
1 polymer ?
#
loop_
_entity_poly.entity_id
_entity_poly.type
_entity_poly.pdbx_seq_one_letter_code
_entity_poly.pdbx_strand_id
1 'polypeptide(L)'
;MDENVDAALRFAALQLALVTAAIHLWIGWQRLFVYLQAGTPFIDPLQVLFVLSSLAVLAGVGLAAWGVRREYVYALGIVLMLTYLLGWVFMGGHRTGGGLIAPAWETAGHAHGSALATLFAHLFEDWRLVVTKVVEATALVVLVALLYGERTTEDAASTDGADAASAEESDASLES
;
A
#
# COMPACT_ATOMS: atom_id res chain seq x y z
N MET A 1 -10.04 -12.99 -15.03
CA MET A 1 -10.77 -11.70 -14.96
C MET A 1 -11.01 -11.24 -16.38
N ASP A 2 -12.11 -10.55 -16.68
CA ASP A 2 -12.28 -10.00 -18.02
C ASP A 2 -11.28 -8.86 -18.30
N GLU A 3 -10.94 -8.63 -19.57
CA GLU A 3 -9.92 -7.67 -19.98
C GLU A 3 -10.29 -6.22 -19.63
N ASN A 4 -11.59 -5.89 -19.65
CA ASN A 4 -12.09 -4.54 -19.39
C ASN A 4 -11.98 -4.20 -17.89
N VAL A 5 -12.27 -5.16 -17.02
CA VAL A 5 -12.15 -5.06 -15.56
C VAL A 5 -10.68 -5.01 -15.17
N ASP A 6 -9.80 -5.80 -15.81
CA ASP A 6 -8.35 -5.70 -15.61
C ASP A 6 -7.84 -4.30 -15.96
N ALA A 7 -8.18 -3.79 -17.15
CA ALA A 7 -7.80 -2.44 -17.56
C ALA A 7 -8.33 -1.37 -16.60
N ALA A 8 -9.59 -1.48 -16.17
CA ALA A 8 -10.21 -0.56 -15.23
C ALA A 8 -9.52 -0.59 -13.85
N LEU A 9 -9.22 -1.78 -13.31
CA LEU A 9 -8.52 -1.92 -12.03
C LEU A 9 -7.10 -1.40 -12.10
N ARG A 10 -6.37 -1.65 -13.20
CA ARG A 10 -5.02 -1.10 -13.39
C ARG A 10 -5.03 0.42 -13.48
N PHE A 11 -6.02 0.99 -14.19
CA PHE A 11 -6.21 2.45 -14.23
C PHE A 11 -6.56 3.02 -12.85
N ALA A 12 -7.46 2.37 -12.11
CA ALA A 12 -7.81 2.77 -10.75
C ALA A 12 -6.59 2.68 -9.81
N ALA A 13 -5.81 1.60 -9.88
CA ALA A 13 -4.59 1.41 -9.10
C ALA A 13 -3.58 2.53 -9.37
N LEU A 14 -3.39 2.92 -10.64
CA LEU A 14 -2.53 4.03 -11.02
C LEU A 14 -2.99 5.34 -10.36
N GLN A 15 -4.26 5.70 -10.51
CA GLN A 15 -4.79 6.94 -9.94
C GLN A 15 -4.66 6.96 -8.41
N LEU A 16 -5.07 5.86 -7.76
CA LEU A 16 -4.99 5.72 -6.30
C LEU A 16 -3.55 5.79 -5.80
N ALA A 17 -2.60 5.13 -6.47
CA ALA A 17 -1.18 5.19 -6.11
C ALA A 17 -0.62 6.61 -6.22
N LEU A 18 -0.96 7.34 -7.29
CA LEU A 18 -0.53 8.73 -7.48
C LEU A 18 -1.11 9.65 -6.41
N VAL A 19 -2.40 9.51 -6.08
CA VAL A 19 -3.04 10.27 -5.01
C VAL A 19 -2.42 9.96 -3.66
N THR A 20 -2.19 8.68 -3.34
CA THR A 20 -1.52 8.26 -2.10
C THR A 20 -0.12 8.88 -2.00
N ALA A 21 0.68 8.80 -3.06
CA ALA A 21 2.01 9.39 -3.10
C ALA A 21 1.97 10.91 -2.90
N ALA A 22 1.03 11.61 -3.54
CA ALA A 22 0.88 13.05 -3.38
C ALA A 22 0.52 13.46 -1.94
N ILE A 23 -0.42 12.75 -1.31
CA ILE A 23 -0.84 13.00 0.09
C ILE A 23 0.35 12.79 1.04
N HIS A 24 1.04 11.66 0.94
CA HIS A 24 2.13 11.32 1.85
C HIS A 24 3.34 12.22 1.63
N LEU A 25 3.63 12.57 0.38
CA LEU A 25 4.71 13.49 0.05
C LEU A 25 4.42 14.88 0.62
N TRP A 26 3.18 15.37 0.47
CA TRP A 26 2.77 16.65 1.04
C TRP A 26 2.93 16.67 2.56
N ILE A 27 2.44 15.63 3.26
CA ILE A 27 2.55 15.51 4.72
C ILE A 27 4.01 15.52 5.17
N GLY A 28 4.85 14.66 4.57
CA GLY A 28 6.26 14.53 4.96
C GLY A 28 7.10 15.76 4.60
N TRP A 29 6.91 16.27 3.38
CA TRP A 29 7.75 17.34 2.83
C TRP A 29 7.62 18.66 3.59
N GLN A 30 6.40 19.05 3.98
CA GLN A 30 6.17 20.32 4.67
C GLN A 30 7.02 20.48 5.92
N ARG A 31 7.08 19.43 6.77
CA ARG A 31 7.87 19.45 8.00
C ARG A 31 9.34 19.13 7.75
N LEU A 32 9.64 18.15 6.90
CA LEU A 32 11.01 17.78 6.58
C LEU A 32 11.80 18.96 6.00
N PHE A 33 11.17 19.77 5.14
CA PHE A 33 11.80 20.96 4.58
C PHE A 33 12.23 21.95 5.69
N VAL A 34 11.37 22.19 6.68
CA VAL A 34 11.70 23.05 7.83
C VAL A 34 12.85 22.44 8.65
N TYR A 35 12.84 21.13 8.88
CA TYR A 35 13.91 20.44 9.62
C TYR A 35 15.25 20.45 8.88
N LEU A 36 15.23 20.34 7.55
CA LEU A 36 16.41 20.47 6.71
C LEU A 36 16.98 21.89 6.81
N GLN A 37 16.15 22.93 6.73
CA GLN A 37 16.59 24.32 6.91
C GLN A 37 17.19 24.58 8.30
N ALA A 38 16.67 23.89 9.33
CA ALA A 38 17.18 23.96 10.69
C ALA A 38 18.39 23.04 10.96
N GLY A 39 18.89 22.29 9.97
CA GLY A 39 20.02 21.38 10.13
C GLY A 39 19.75 20.15 11.01
N THR A 40 18.47 19.81 11.23
CA THR A 40 18.03 18.71 12.12
C THR A 40 17.03 17.77 11.43
N PRO A 41 17.31 17.25 10.22
CA PRO A 41 16.33 16.53 9.38
C PRO A 41 15.74 15.27 10.04
N PHE A 42 16.44 14.68 11.00
CA PHE A 42 16.06 13.43 11.65
C PHE A 42 15.35 13.61 13.00
N ILE A 43 14.98 14.85 13.36
CA ILE A 43 14.27 15.13 14.60
C ILE A 43 12.89 14.45 14.68
N ASP A 44 12.25 14.24 13.52
CA ASP A 44 11.04 13.41 13.39
C ASP A 44 11.24 12.45 12.21
N PRO A 45 11.65 11.19 12.47
CA PRO A 45 11.95 10.24 11.42
C PRO A 45 10.74 9.93 10.53
N LEU A 46 9.50 10.09 11.02
CA LEU A 46 8.33 9.83 10.18
C LEU A 46 8.26 10.75 8.97
N GLN A 47 8.73 11.99 9.07
CA GLN A 47 8.70 12.91 7.92
C GLN A 47 9.59 12.41 6.79
N VAL A 48 10.76 11.85 7.14
CA VAL A 48 11.66 11.20 6.18
C VAL A 48 11.00 9.95 5.60
N LEU A 49 10.39 9.10 6.43
CA LEU A 49 9.70 7.90 5.94
C LEU A 49 8.56 8.25 4.99
N PHE A 50 7.76 9.28 5.27
CA PHE A 50 6.67 9.74 4.39
C PHE A 50 7.20 10.15 3.01
N VAL A 51 8.30 10.90 2.95
CA VAL A 51 8.91 11.30 1.67
C VAL A 51 9.48 10.09 0.94
N LEU A 52 10.28 9.26 1.59
CA LEU A 52 10.90 8.09 0.96
C LEU A 52 9.87 7.08 0.46
N SER A 53 8.83 6.81 1.24
CA SER A 53 7.75 5.91 0.86
C SER A 53 6.93 6.47 -0.31
N SER A 54 6.70 7.77 -0.37
CA SER A 54 6.06 8.41 -1.53
C SER A 54 6.88 8.24 -2.81
N LEU A 55 8.20 8.42 -2.72
CA LEU A 55 9.10 8.14 -3.85
C LEU A 55 9.08 6.67 -4.25
N ALA A 56 9.00 5.75 -3.28
CA ALA A 56 8.87 4.32 -3.55
C ALA A 56 7.56 3.98 -4.28
N VAL A 57 6.44 4.61 -3.92
CA VAL A 57 5.16 4.46 -4.65
C VAL A 57 5.30 4.95 -6.10
N LEU A 58 5.88 6.13 -6.32
CA LEU A 58 6.11 6.66 -7.67
C LEU A 58 7.04 5.75 -8.50
N ALA A 59 8.08 5.21 -7.89
CA ALA A 59 8.96 4.22 -8.54
C ALA A 59 8.18 2.95 -8.89
N GLY A 60 7.31 2.45 -8.00
CA GLY A 60 6.44 1.31 -8.27
C GLY A 60 5.49 1.56 -9.46
N VAL A 61 4.92 2.76 -9.56
CA VAL A 61 4.11 3.16 -10.73
C VAL A 61 4.95 3.11 -12.02
N GLY A 62 6.17 3.63 -12.01
CA GLY A 62 7.08 3.56 -13.16
C GLY A 62 7.43 2.12 -13.56
N LEU A 63 7.72 1.25 -12.58
CA LEU A 63 8.01 -0.16 -12.80
C LEU A 63 6.81 -0.91 -13.40
N ALA A 64 5.60 -0.67 -12.89
CA ALA A 64 4.37 -1.23 -13.45
C ALA A 64 4.13 -0.78 -14.90
N ALA A 65 4.37 0.50 -15.20
CA ALA A 65 4.22 1.05 -16.55
C ALA A 65 5.21 0.43 -17.55
N TRP A 66 6.41 0.09 -17.11
CA TRP A 66 7.39 -0.67 -17.92
C TRP A 66 7.10 -2.17 -17.99
N GLY A 67 6.05 -2.67 -17.32
CA GLY A 67 5.70 -4.08 -17.34
C GLY A 67 6.65 -4.99 -16.55
N VAL A 68 7.45 -4.42 -15.65
CA VAL A 68 8.42 -5.20 -14.85
C VAL A 68 7.65 -5.93 -13.74
N ARG A 69 7.58 -7.26 -13.84
CA ARG A 69 7.19 -8.19 -12.75
C ARG A 69 6.05 -7.63 -11.89
N ARG A 70 4.88 -7.47 -12.52
CA ARG A 70 3.71 -6.78 -11.96
C ARG A 70 3.26 -7.38 -10.63
N GLU A 71 3.38 -8.69 -10.48
CA GLU A 71 3.10 -9.44 -9.26
C GLU A 71 3.92 -8.93 -8.06
N TYR A 72 5.20 -8.60 -8.25
CA TYR A 72 6.04 -8.03 -7.18
C TYR A 72 5.70 -6.57 -6.93
N VAL A 73 5.40 -5.80 -7.98
CA VAL A 73 5.02 -4.39 -7.83
C VAL A 73 3.71 -4.28 -7.03
N TYR A 74 2.71 -5.12 -7.32
CA TYR A 74 1.45 -5.16 -6.57
C TYR A 74 1.69 -5.61 -5.12
N ALA A 75 2.50 -6.64 -4.89
CA ALA A 75 2.84 -7.10 -3.54
C ALA A 75 3.54 -6.02 -2.71
N LEU A 76 4.52 -5.31 -3.28
CA LEU A 76 5.19 -4.19 -2.60
C LEU A 76 4.22 -3.03 -2.32
N GLY A 77 3.33 -2.73 -3.27
CA GLY A 77 2.26 -1.75 -3.09
C GLY A 77 1.33 -2.10 -1.92
N ILE A 78 0.94 -3.37 -1.79
CA ILE A 78 0.13 -3.89 -0.67
C ILE A 78 0.84 -3.67 0.67
N VAL A 79 2.13 -4.02 0.75
CA VAL A 79 2.93 -3.82 1.96
C VAL A 79 2.99 -2.34 2.34
N LEU A 80 3.15 -1.44 1.36
CA LEU A 80 3.13 0.00 1.60
C LEU A 80 1.77 0.48 2.10
N MET A 81 0.65 0.07 1.49
CA MET A 81 -0.69 0.47 1.95
C MET A 81 -0.98 -0.03 3.36
N LEU A 82 -0.62 -1.28 3.68
CA LEU A 82 -0.73 -1.81 5.03
C LEU A 82 0.13 -1.02 6.03
N THR A 83 1.34 -0.64 5.63
CA THR A 83 2.23 0.19 6.45
C THR A 83 1.60 1.54 6.77
N TYR A 84 0.92 2.19 5.82
CA TYR A 84 0.23 3.47 6.06
C TYR A 84 -1.00 3.33 6.97
N LEU A 85 -1.79 2.27 6.77
CA LEU A 85 -2.97 1.99 7.59
C LEU A 85 -2.58 1.65 9.03
N LEU A 86 -1.69 0.66 9.21
CA LEU A 86 -1.19 0.26 10.52
C LEU A 86 -0.36 1.37 11.17
N GLY A 87 0.44 2.08 10.37
CA GLY A 87 1.21 3.22 10.84
C GLY A 87 0.32 4.32 11.40
N TRP A 88 -0.80 4.62 10.76
CA TRP A 88 -1.79 5.53 11.34
C TRP A 88 -2.40 4.98 12.64
N VAL A 89 -2.78 3.71 12.69
CA VAL A 89 -3.34 3.09 13.90
C VAL A 89 -2.38 3.17 15.10
N PHE A 90 -1.08 2.90 14.89
CA PHE A 90 -0.10 2.80 15.98
C PHE A 90 0.73 4.07 16.23
N MET A 91 0.82 4.98 15.27
CA MET A 91 1.68 6.17 15.32
C MET A 91 0.95 7.46 14.95
N GLY A 92 -0.36 7.39 14.63
CA GLY A 92 -1.18 8.54 14.24
C GLY A 92 -1.88 9.25 15.39
N GLY A 93 -1.66 8.83 16.63
CA GLY A 93 -2.16 9.48 17.84
C GLY A 93 -1.31 10.68 18.27
N HIS A 94 -1.63 11.22 19.44
CA HIS A 94 -0.91 12.35 20.00
C HIS A 94 0.39 11.89 20.66
N ARG A 95 1.53 12.21 20.05
CA ARG A 95 2.84 11.89 20.65
C ARG A 95 3.04 12.70 21.93
N THR A 96 3.15 12.01 23.06
CA THR A 96 3.65 12.56 24.33
C THR A 96 5.11 12.17 24.52
N GLY A 97 6.02 13.15 24.59
CA GLY A 97 7.45 12.90 24.75
C GLY A 97 8.16 12.52 23.44
N GLY A 98 9.25 11.73 23.54
CA GLY A 98 10.10 11.33 22.41
C GLY A 98 9.74 10.00 21.74
N GLY A 99 8.58 9.42 22.06
CA GLY A 99 8.15 8.12 21.54
C GLY A 99 7.65 8.18 20.09
N LEU A 100 8.03 7.18 19.28
CA LEU A 100 7.53 7.04 17.91
C LEU A 100 6.12 6.42 17.87
N ILE A 101 5.84 5.52 18.81
CA ILE A 101 4.55 4.83 18.97
C ILE A 101 3.64 5.72 19.79
N ALA A 102 2.51 6.09 19.19
CA ALA A 102 1.45 6.89 19.77
C ALA A 102 0.15 6.41 19.14
N PRO A 103 -0.53 5.43 19.76
CA PRO A 103 -1.71 4.83 19.19
C PRO A 103 -2.84 5.83 18.95
N ALA A 104 -3.55 5.70 17.82
CA ALA A 104 -4.61 6.61 17.42
C ALA A 104 -5.85 6.55 18.34
N TRP A 105 -5.98 5.53 19.18
CA TRP A 105 -7.04 5.43 20.20
C TRP A 105 -6.64 6.03 21.56
N GLU A 106 -5.39 6.47 21.74
CA GLU A 106 -4.95 7.16 22.94
C GLU A 106 -5.21 8.66 22.81
N THR A 107 -6.16 9.17 23.61
CA THR A 107 -6.45 10.60 23.71
C THR A 107 -5.58 11.27 24.77
N ALA A 108 -5.25 12.55 24.56
CA ALA A 108 -4.59 13.40 25.55
C ALA A 108 -5.43 13.69 26.82
N GLY A 109 -6.63 13.12 26.94
CA GLY A 109 -7.53 13.29 28.09
C GLY A 109 -8.12 11.96 28.57
N HIS A 110 -8.65 11.95 29.80
CA HIS A 110 -9.31 10.82 30.46
C HIS A 110 -10.58 10.37 29.71
N ALA A 111 -10.44 9.65 28.60
CA ALA A 111 -11.56 9.06 27.89
C ALA A 111 -12.07 7.82 28.66
N HIS A 112 -13.29 7.89 29.17
CA HIS A 112 -14.03 6.73 29.71
C HIS A 112 -14.80 6.03 28.57
N GLY A 113 -14.09 5.60 27.52
CA GLY A 113 -14.67 5.00 26.31
C GLY A 113 -13.89 3.79 25.80
N SER A 114 -14.50 3.01 24.90
CA SER A 114 -13.81 1.87 24.26
C SER A 114 -12.76 2.36 23.26
N ALA A 115 -11.62 1.66 23.15
CA ALA A 115 -10.55 2.01 22.22
C ALA A 115 -11.04 2.13 20.76
N LEU A 116 -11.99 1.28 20.37
CA LEU A 116 -12.60 1.33 19.04
C LEU A 116 -13.43 2.61 18.83
N ALA A 117 -14.21 3.04 19.83
CA ALA A 117 -14.97 4.29 19.74
C ALA A 117 -14.05 5.50 19.62
N THR A 118 -12.95 5.53 20.38
CA THR A 118 -11.95 6.59 20.30
C THR A 118 -11.22 6.61 18.95
N LEU A 119 -10.86 5.44 18.41
CA LEU A 119 -10.25 5.35 17.08
C LEU A 119 -11.17 5.89 15.98
N PHE A 120 -12.47 5.55 16.05
CA PHE A 120 -13.46 6.08 15.11
C PHE A 120 -13.63 7.59 15.28
N ALA A 121 -13.70 8.10 16.51
CA ALA A 121 -13.76 9.53 16.75
C ALA A 121 -12.54 10.23 16.12
N HIS A 122 -11.32 9.73 16.37
CA HIS A 122 -10.07 10.26 15.82
C HIS A 122 -10.04 10.25 14.28
N LEU A 123 -10.58 9.21 13.65
CA LEU A 123 -10.71 9.15 12.18
C LEU A 123 -11.58 10.28 11.63
N PHE A 124 -12.66 10.62 12.34
CA PHE A 124 -13.64 11.63 11.91
C PHE A 124 -13.36 13.05 12.42
N GLU A 125 -12.32 13.26 13.23
CA GLU A 125 -11.90 14.59 13.67
C GLU A 125 -11.40 15.48 12.52
N ASP A 126 -10.84 14.88 11.46
CA ASP A 126 -10.39 15.58 10.26
C ASP A 126 -10.85 14.84 8.99
N TRP A 127 -11.61 15.52 8.14
CA TRP A 127 -12.06 14.97 6.85
C TRP A 127 -10.89 14.51 5.96
N ARG A 128 -9.71 15.13 6.10
CA ARG A 128 -8.50 14.74 5.36
C ARG A 128 -8.00 13.36 5.77
N LEU A 129 -8.12 13.01 7.05
CA LEU A 129 -7.80 11.67 7.54
C LEU A 129 -8.76 10.65 6.92
N VAL A 130 -10.06 10.94 6.93
CA VAL A 130 -11.07 10.08 6.29
C VAL A 130 -10.73 9.83 4.82
N VAL A 131 -10.49 10.90 4.05
CA VAL A 131 -10.15 10.79 2.62
C VAL A 131 -8.87 9.97 2.42
N THR A 132 -7.83 10.25 3.21
CA THR A 132 -6.56 9.53 3.13
C THR A 132 -6.75 8.03 3.38
N LYS A 133 -7.48 7.64 4.43
CA LYS A 133 -7.70 6.23 4.77
C LYS A 133 -8.61 5.52 3.77
N VAL A 134 -9.61 6.21 3.20
CA VAL A 134 -10.44 5.65 2.13
C VAL A 134 -9.61 5.39 0.88
N VAL A 135 -8.75 6.34 0.48
CA VAL A 135 -7.86 6.17 -0.68
C VAL A 135 -6.90 5.00 -0.47
N GLU A 136 -6.22 4.93 0.68
CA GLU A 136 -5.30 3.83 1.01
C GLU A 136 -6.00 2.47 1.06
N ALA A 137 -7.15 2.38 1.70
CA ALA A 137 -7.91 1.13 1.80
C ALA A 137 -8.44 0.68 0.43
N THR A 138 -8.91 1.62 -0.40
CA THR A 138 -9.35 1.30 -1.76
C THR A 138 -8.17 0.84 -2.61
N ALA A 139 -7.02 1.52 -2.51
CA ALA A 139 -5.78 1.12 -3.19
C ALA A 139 -5.36 -0.29 -2.79
N LEU A 140 -5.40 -0.61 -1.49
CA LEU A 140 -5.09 -1.94 -0.97
C LEU A 140 -6.00 -3.01 -1.59
N VAL A 141 -7.31 -2.80 -1.59
CA VAL A 141 -8.28 -3.76 -2.17
C VAL A 141 -8.02 -3.97 -3.66
N VAL A 142 -7.80 -2.89 -4.41
CA VAL A 142 -7.53 -2.98 -5.86
C VAL A 142 -6.22 -3.72 -6.13
N LEU A 143 -5.15 -3.43 -5.38
CA LEU A 143 -3.86 -4.11 -5.55
C LEU A 143 -3.94 -5.60 -5.18
N VAL A 144 -4.70 -5.95 -4.13
CA VAL A 144 -4.97 -7.35 -3.77
C VAL A 144 -5.72 -8.06 -4.90
N ALA A 145 -6.74 -7.44 -5.48
CA ALA A 145 -7.49 -8.00 -6.60
C ALA A 145 -6.59 -8.23 -7.83
N LEU A 146 -5.74 -7.25 -8.17
CA LEU A 146 -4.78 -7.38 -9.27
C LEU A 146 -3.75 -8.50 -9.01
N LEU A 147 -3.17 -8.56 -7.82
CA LEU A 147 -2.21 -9.60 -7.46
C LEU A 147 -2.83 -11.00 -7.49
N TYR A 148 -4.07 -11.13 -7.03
CA TYR A 148 -4.80 -12.39 -7.12
C TYR A 148 -5.02 -12.79 -8.58
N GLY A 149 -5.42 -11.84 -9.43
CA GLY A 149 -5.61 -12.05 -10.87
C GLY A 149 -4.34 -12.56 -11.58
N GLU A 150 -3.19 -11.94 -11.33
CA GLU A 150 -1.91 -12.38 -11.91
C GLU A 150 -1.58 -13.83 -11.49
N ARG A 151 -1.65 -14.15 -10.20
CA ARG A 151 -1.32 -15.49 -9.70
C ARG A 151 -2.23 -16.59 -10.24
N THR A 152 -3.54 -16.34 -10.31
CA THR A 152 -4.47 -17.34 -10.86
C THR A 152 -4.20 -17.64 -12.34
N THR A 153 -3.68 -16.65 -13.08
CA THR A 153 -3.34 -16.82 -14.50
C THR A 153 -2.03 -17.60 -14.67
N GLU A 154 -1.03 -17.29 -13.84
CA GLU A 154 0.25 -18.03 -13.81
C GLU A 154 0.04 -19.50 -13.41
N ASP A 155 -0.77 -19.77 -12.39
CA ASP A 155 -1.07 -21.12 -11.91
C ASP A 155 -1.78 -21.97 -13.00
N ALA A 156 -2.75 -21.38 -13.72
CA ALA A 156 -3.44 -22.06 -14.81
C ALA A 156 -2.48 -22.39 -15.97
N ALA A 157 -1.64 -21.45 -16.39
CA ALA A 157 -0.65 -21.67 -17.44
C ALA A 157 0.37 -22.75 -17.06
N SER A 158 0.75 -22.83 -15.78
CA SER A 158 1.67 -23.87 -15.29
C SER A 158 1.06 -25.27 -15.31
N THR A 159 -0.25 -25.39 -15.06
CA THR A 159 -0.99 -26.65 -15.06
C THR A 159 -1.19 -27.17 -16.48
N ASP A 160 -1.63 -26.31 -17.42
CA ASP A 160 -1.78 -26.66 -18.84
C ASP A 160 -0.44 -27.12 -19.46
N GLY A 161 0.67 -26.47 -19.09
CA GLY A 161 2.00 -26.86 -19.54
C GLY A 161 2.46 -28.21 -18.99
N ALA A 162 2.11 -28.53 -17.74
CA ALA A 162 2.42 -29.83 -17.14
C ALA A 162 1.61 -30.97 -17.80
N ASP A 163 0.33 -30.73 -18.06
CA ASP A 163 -0.55 -31.70 -18.74
C ASP A 163 -0.06 -31.96 -20.18
N ALA A 164 0.31 -30.92 -20.93
CA ALA A 164 0.87 -31.06 -22.27
C ALA A 164 2.18 -31.85 -22.29
N ALA A 165 3.11 -31.58 -21.37
CA ALA A 165 4.37 -32.31 -21.26
C ALA A 165 4.15 -33.79 -20.91
N SER A 166 3.19 -34.09 -20.04
CA SER A 166 2.85 -35.47 -19.67
C SER A 166 2.19 -36.26 -20.81
N ALA A 167 1.44 -35.58 -21.69
CA ALA A 167 0.84 -36.19 -22.88
C ALA A 167 1.91 -36.56 -23.92
N GLU A 168 2.90 -35.70 -24.13
CA GLU A 168 4.03 -35.98 -25.04
C GLU A 168 4.90 -37.15 -24.52
N GLU A 169 5.16 -37.22 -23.21
CA GLU A 169 5.94 -38.31 -22.62
C GLU A 169 5.20 -39.66 -22.68
N SER A 170 3.88 -39.64 -22.53
CA SER A 170 3.03 -40.84 -22.70
C SER A 170 3.04 -41.36 -24.13
N ASP A 171 2.95 -40.48 -25.14
CA ASP A 171 2.92 -40.88 -26.56
C ASP A 171 4.27 -41.48 -26.99
N ALA A 172 5.37 -40.85 -26.57
CA ALA A 172 6.73 -41.36 -26.81
C ALA A 172 7.00 -42.75 -26.20
N SER A 173 6.31 -43.10 -25.10
CA SER A 173 6.43 -44.41 -24.45
C SER A 173 5.63 -45.53 -25.12
N LEU A 174 4.63 -45.19 -25.95
CA LEU A 174 3.81 -46.16 -26.69
C LEU A 174 4.43 -46.52 -28.05
N GLU A 175 5.35 -45.70 -28.55
CA GLU A 175 6.07 -45.94 -29.81
C GLU A 175 7.39 -46.73 -29.64
N SER A 176 7.81 -47.05 -28.40
CA SER A 176 9.02 -47.82 -28.08
C SER A 176 8.74 -49.28 -27.75
#